data_AF-I9KQC7-F1
#
_entry.id   AF-I9KQC7-F1
#
_cell.length_a   1.000
_cell.length_b   1.000
_cell.length_c   1.000
_cell.angle_alpha   90.00
_cell.angle_beta   90.00
_cell.angle_gamma   90.00
#
_symmetry.space_group_name_H-M   'P 1'
#
loop_
_entity.id
_entity.type
_entity.pdbx_description
1 polymer ?
#
loop_
_entity_poly.entity_id
_entity_poly.type
_entity_poly.pdbx_seq_one_letter_code
_entity_poly.pdbx_strand_id
1 'polypeptide(L)'
;MYELSRVRLHSIGPPGARFGDVLLDFSGVGAPVAGPRQHALFPTAPRQRGDAGVPGDPSPAAAVGAGAAMRAAGAGVAMGAGAAAGAMAVPGSPARPRRPSPASVLFLENGGGKSVLIKLIFSVVLPGRRQVVGTSNGRVLDNFVLPGDCGHVACEWQHAVTGHRVVTGKVSEWRGRGGADATRLTEAWYSFRPGGGLEITSLPLTAEGRQVTLAGLRGRLHDAHAADPALDLTWETHQGAWREHLDALGLDPELFRYQRAMNAGEGEAAEAFSFGSDEQFVDFLLRAVTPPEDPAGIADVVDGYATKLAERAALGAEREFVAGALARLAPLVEAVERRATAGAGYADTRARIADLHDGVRARVRRDAAALDGLAAQVQAARDAERDADEARARRHGAVLALRRRIAELRLAVAERERDRLVADARAAAAEIDAWRATEDALRLAAASAEAERLTSLVAEAEDVAAPALADRDGAARALLLGLHRLAAASTEAARQAEAEASEHDRHAAAADRADRRA
;
A
#
# COMPACT_ATOMS: atom_id res chain seq x y z
N MET A 1 -15.64 55.75 23.97
CA MET A 1 -16.55 56.89 24.18
C MET A 1 -16.27 57.93 23.10
N TYR A 2 -17.32 58.38 22.42
CA TYR A 2 -17.26 59.41 21.39
C TYR A 2 -17.48 60.80 22.01
N GLU A 3 -16.78 61.79 21.49
CA GLU A 3 -16.91 63.19 21.87
C GLU A 3 -17.35 64.01 20.66
N LEU A 4 -18.26 64.96 20.86
CA LEU A 4 -18.76 65.83 19.80
C LEU A 4 -17.65 66.75 19.31
N SER A 5 -17.22 66.60 18.06
CA SER A 5 -16.14 67.38 17.45
C SER A 5 -16.66 68.58 16.68
N ARG A 6 -17.73 68.42 15.89
CA ARG A 6 -18.31 69.49 15.07
C ARG A 6 -19.82 69.37 14.96
N VAL A 7 -20.50 70.49 14.78
CA VAL A 7 -21.93 70.54 14.51
C VAL A 7 -22.17 71.44 13.32
N ARG A 8 -22.91 70.96 12.32
CA ARG A 8 -23.37 71.77 11.20
C ARG A 8 -24.89 71.84 11.17
N LEU A 9 -25.42 73.05 11.08
CA LEU A 9 -26.85 73.34 10.99
C LEU A 9 -27.13 74.05 9.68
N HIS A 10 -28.11 73.58 8.92
CA HIS A 10 -28.47 74.19 7.64
C HIS A 10 -29.98 74.30 7.48
N SER A 11 -30.46 75.50 7.15
CA SER A 11 -31.87 75.83 6.87
C SER A 11 -32.86 75.30 7.91
N ILE A 12 -32.50 75.42 9.20
CA ILE A 12 -33.26 74.87 10.32
C ILE A 12 -33.30 75.81 11.53
N GLY A 13 -34.40 75.81 12.27
CA GLY A 13 -34.64 76.66 13.44
C GLY A 13 -35.94 77.48 13.31
N PRO A 14 -36.47 78.01 14.42
CA PRO A 14 -37.68 78.82 14.40
C PRO A 14 -37.45 80.14 13.63
N PRO A 15 -38.50 80.81 13.14
CA PRO A 15 -38.37 82.01 12.31
C PRO A 15 -37.50 83.13 12.91
N GLY A 16 -37.50 83.29 14.25
CA GLY A 16 -36.71 84.32 14.95
C GLY A 16 -35.28 83.92 15.33
N ALA A 17 -34.87 82.66 15.14
CA ALA A 17 -33.54 82.15 15.50
C ALA A 17 -33.11 81.02 14.54
N ARG A 18 -33.13 81.33 13.24
CA ARG A 18 -32.88 80.37 12.16
C ARG A 18 -31.39 80.24 11.86
N PHE A 19 -30.93 78.99 11.72
CA PHE A 19 -29.57 78.68 11.29
C PHE A 19 -29.55 78.44 9.77
N GLY A 20 -28.88 79.34 9.03
CA GLY A 20 -28.77 79.30 7.57
C GLY A 20 -27.80 78.20 7.08
N ASP A 21 -26.51 78.39 7.31
CA ASP A 21 -25.46 77.35 7.21
C ASP A 21 -24.39 77.68 8.25
N VAL A 22 -24.47 77.05 9.42
CA VAL A 22 -23.60 77.33 10.57
C VAL A 22 -22.80 76.09 10.90
N LEU A 23 -21.48 76.23 10.92
CA LEU A 23 -20.55 75.19 11.39
C LEU A 23 -19.93 75.64 12.72
N LEU A 24 -20.18 74.85 13.76
CA LEU A 24 -19.52 74.96 15.06
C LEU A 24 -18.40 73.93 15.11
N ASP A 25 -17.16 74.38 15.27
CA ASP A 25 -15.98 73.50 15.35
C ASP A 25 -15.40 73.51 16.77
N PHE A 26 -15.47 72.36 17.44
CA PHE A 26 -14.90 72.11 18.77
C PHE A 26 -13.65 71.23 18.70
N SER A 27 -13.22 70.84 17.50
CA SER A 27 -12.11 69.91 17.26
C SER A 27 -10.74 70.57 17.48
N GLY A 28 -9.70 69.75 17.64
CA GLY A 28 -8.32 70.25 17.59
C GLY A 28 -7.78 70.93 18.85
N VAL A 29 -8.60 71.18 19.87
CA VAL A 29 -8.22 71.96 21.08
C VAL A 29 -7.72 71.08 22.22
N GLY A 30 -8.28 69.89 22.40
CA GLY A 30 -8.02 69.01 23.53
C GLY A 30 -6.66 68.29 23.50
N ALA A 31 -6.49 67.34 24.44
CA ALA A 31 -5.30 66.50 24.50
C ALA A 31 -5.12 65.66 23.21
N PRO A 32 -3.89 65.31 22.81
CA PRO A 32 -3.66 64.39 21.69
C PRO A 32 -4.36 63.05 21.91
N VAL A 33 -4.96 62.48 20.87
CA VAL A 33 -5.53 61.12 20.93
C VAL A 33 -4.40 60.14 21.24
N ALA A 34 -4.52 59.43 22.36
CA ALA A 34 -3.44 58.61 22.91
C ALA A 34 -3.14 57.35 22.09
N GLY A 35 -4.02 56.99 21.14
CA GLY A 35 -3.96 55.72 20.41
C GLY A 35 -4.28 54.53 21.33
N PRO A 36 -4.57 53.35 20.77
CA PRO A 36 -4.68 52.14 21.57
C PRO A 36 -3.31 51.85 22.22
N ARG A 37 -3.23 51.90 23.56
CA ARG A 37 -2.09 51.36 24.28
C ARG A 37 -2.12 49.84 24.16
N GLN A 38 -1.44 49.28 23.17
CA GLN A 38 -1.04 47.88 23.23
C GLN A 38 0.01 47.77 24.33
N HIS A 39 -0.37 47.26 25.49
CA HIS A 39 0.62 46.65 26.38
C HIS A 39 1.20 45.45 25.63
N ALA A 40 2.49 45.50 25.30
CA ALA A 40 3.18 44.35 24.71
C ALA A 40 3.02 43.17 25.68
N LEU A 41 2.30 42.14 25.25
CA LEU A 41 2.03 40.93 26.03
C LEU A 41 3.28 40.05 26.22
N PHE A 42 4.41 40.43 25.62
CA PHE A 42 5.70 39.75 25.78
C PHE A 42 6.82 40.79 25.98
N PRO A 43 7.66 40.67 27.02
CA PRO A 43 8.79 41.57 27.22
C PRO A 43 9.88 41.25 26.20
N THR A 44 10.13 42.15 25.25
CA THR A 44 11.35 42.17 24.46
C THR A 44 12.47 42.82 25.28
N ALA A 45 13.16 42.02 26.10
CA ALA A 45 14.43 42.43 26.69
C ALA A 45 15.56 42.29 25.65
N PRO A 46 16.43 43.29 25.45
CA PRO A 46 17.56 43.19 24.55
C PRO A 46 18.67 42.33 25.18
N ARG A 47 19.09 41.26 24.50
CA ARG A 47 20.28 40.48 24.89
C ARG A 47 21.55 41.28 24.58
N GLN A 48 22.22 41.79 25.61
CA GLN A 48 23.64 42.14 25.53
C GLN A 48 24.47 40.85 25.59
N ARG A 49 25.39 40.71 24.62
CA ARG A 49 26.48 39.72 24.65
C ARG A 49 27.55 40.20 25.64
N GLY A 50 28.03 39.30 26.49
CA GLY A 50 29.20 39.48 27.34
C GLY A 50 29.61 38.12 27.90
N ASP A 51 30.91 37.85 27.85
CA ASP A 51 31.56 36.54 27.79
C ASP A 51 32.00 36.00 29.16
N ALA A 52 32.28 34.69 29.20
CA ALA A 52 33.16 33.92 30.10
C ALA A 52 32.81 33.68 31.60
N GLY A 53 32.84 32.40 32.01
CA GLY A 53 33.22 31.95 33.35
C GLY A 53 32.31 30.90 34.02
N VAL A 54 32.77 29.65 34.10
CA VAL A 54 32.20 28.49 34.85
C VAL A 54 33.25 28.10 35.94
N PRO A 55 32.99 27.34 37.03
CA PRO A 55 31.76 26.92 37.74
C PRO A 55 31.79 27.23 39.27
N GLY A 56 30.68 26.97 39.97
CA GLY A 56 30.68 26.73 41.42
C GLY A 56 29.30 26.54 42.03
N ASP A 57 28.89 25.29 42.22
CA ASP A 57 27.86 24.87 43.21
C ASP A 57 28.55 24.77 44.61
N PRO A 58 27.87 24.72 45.79
CA PRO A 58 26.47 24.35 45.99
C PRO A 58 25.68 25.10 47.10
N SER A 59 24.39 24.74 47.18
CA SER A 59 23.58 24.51 48.40
C SER A 59 22.60 25.58 48.93
N PRO A 60 21.50 25.13 49.58
CA PRO A 60 20.25 25.87 49.77
C PRO A 60 19.98 26.28 51.24
N ALA A 61 19.16 27.31 51.45
CA ALA A 61 18.39 27.56 52.68
C ALA A 61 17.32 28.63 52.36
N ALA A 62 16.03 28.36 52.62
CA ALA A 62 15.24 28.90 53.75
C ALA A 62 15.12 30.43 53.73
N ALA A 63 14.01 31.11 54.03
CA ALA A 63 12.67 30.79 54.47
C ALA A 63 11.91 32.15 54.44
N VAL A 64 10.60 32.09 54.14
CA VAL A 64 9.51 32.72 54.91
C VAL A 64 9.52 34.24 55.20
N GLY A 65 8.35 34.85 54.95
CA GLY A 65 7.88 36.08 55.63
C GLY A 65 7.57 37.21 54.65
N ALA A 66 6.35 37.34 54.12
CA ALA A 66 5.18 37.93 54.78
C ALA A 66 5.45 39.34 55.33
N GLY A 67 4.76 40.35 54.78
CA GLY A 67 4.82 41.71 55.30
C GLY A 67 4.13 42.73 54.39
N ALA A 68 2.80 42.76 54.44
CA ALA A 68 1.98 43.82 53.87
C ALA A 68 2.25 45.17 54.57
N ALA A 69 2.31 46.26 53.82
CA ALA A 69 2.02 47.59 54.34
C ALA A 69 1.54 48.53 53.22
N MET A 70 0.26 48.88 53.36
CA MET A 70 -0.51 49.91 52.68
C MET A 70 -0.05 51.33 53.09
N ARG A 71 -0.07 52.28 52.14
CA ARG A 71 -0.39 53.72 52.30
C ARG A 71 -0.32 54.38 50.92
N ALA A 72 -1.43 54.84 50.33
CA ALA A 72 -2.23 56.03 50.65
C ALA A 72 -1.70 57.33 50.02
N ALA A 73 -2.53 57.85 49.11
CA ALA A 73 -2.91 59.25 48.89
C ALA A 73 -1.87 60.28 48.42
N GLY A 74 -2.29 61.09 47.44
CA GLY A 74 -1.64 62.36 47.10
C GLY A 74 -2.26 63.02 45.87
N ALA A 75 -3.38 63.70 46.06
CA ALA A 75 -3.97 64.63 45.09
C ALA A 75 -3.14 65.93 45.02
N GLY A 76 -3.12 66.57 43.85
CA GLY A 76 -2.54 67.90 43.67
C GLY A 76 -2.94 68.52 42.33
N VAL A 77 -3.91 69.42 42.37
CA VAL A 77 -4.32 70.31 41.27
C VAL A 77 -3.51 71.60 41.35
N ALA A 78 -3.04 72.12 40.21
CA ALA A 78 -2.68 73.53 40.07
C ALA A 78 -2.92 74.01 38.62
N MET A 79 -3.76 75.04 38.50
CA MET A 79 -4.03 75.81 37.29
C MET A 79 -2.91 76.85 37.05
N GLY A 80 -2.55 77.05 35.79
CA GLY A 80 -1.69 78.15 35.36
C GLY A 80 -2.02 78.55 33.92
N ALA A 81 -2.55 79.76 33.75
CA ALA A 81 -2.75 80.41 32.47
C ALA A 81 -1.39 80.83 31.86
N GLY A 82 -1.23 80.65 30.54
CA GLY A 82 0.01 81.02 29.85
C GLY A 82 -0.15 81.08 28.33
N ALA A 83 -0.17 82.32 27.85
CA ALA A 83 0.03 82.85 26.50
C ALA A 83 0.44 81.91 25.36
N ALA A 84 -0.24 82.10 24.22
CA ALA A 84 0.18 81.66 22.91
C ALA A 84 1.50 82.33 22.50
N ALA A 85 2.50 81.52 22.15
CA ALA A 85 3.69 81.93 21.41
C ALA A 85 3.86 80.98 20.22
N GLY A 86 3.87 81.55 19.02
CA GLY A 86 4.09 80.82 17.79
C GLY A 86 5.50 80.24 17.74
N ALA A 87 5.59 78.95 17.41
CA ALA A 87 6.84 78.30 17.07
C ALA A 87 6.71 77.76 15.63
N MET A 88 7.67 78.17 14.79
CA MET A 88 7.83 77.78 13.40
C MET A 88 7.80 76.25 13.24
N ALA A 89 6.93 75.76 12.35
CA ALA A 89 6.81 74.34 12.03
C ALA A 89 7.92 73.90 11.04
N VAL A 90 8.67 72.88 11.45
CA VAL A 90 9.47 72.02 10.58
C VAL A 90 8.53 71.08 9.81
N PRO A 91 8.68 70.87 8.49
CA PRO A 91 7.76 70.03 7.73
C PRO A 91 8.12 68.55 7.92
N GLY A 92 7.12 67.71 8.23
CA GLY A 92 7.27 66.25 8.11
C GLY A 92 6.91 65.41 9.35
N SER A 93 5.66 65.46 9.81
CA SER A 93 4.96 64.33 10.44
C SER A 93 3.48 64.68 10.53
N PRO A 94 2.53 63.78 10.17
CA PRO A 94 1.12 64.07 10.35
C PRO A 94 0.85 64.30 11.84
N ALA A 95 0.42 65.52 12.18
CA ALA A 95 0.08 65.87 13.54
C ALA A 95 -0.97 64.87 14.06
N ARG A 96 -0.70 64.21 15.20
CA ARG A 96 -1.67 63.29 15.79
C ARG A 96 -2.98 64.03 16.03
N PRO A 97 -4.14 63.43 15.65
CA PRO A 97 -5.43 64.08 15.86
C PRO A 97 -5.59 64.42 17.35
N ARG A 98 -6.00 65.64 17.64
CA ARG A 98 -6.31 66.11 19.00
C ARG A 98 -7.78 65.85 19.30
N ARG A 99 -8.10 65.61 20.57
CA ARG A 99 -9.48 65.43 21.03
C ARG A 99 -10.26 66.76 20.91
N PRO A 100 -11.58 66.72 20.80
CA PRO A 100 -12.42 67.91 20.97
C PRO A 100 -12.24 68.58 22.33
N SER A 101 -12.69 69.83 22.46
CA SER A 101 -12.70 70.53 23.74
C SER A 101 -13.54 69.76 24.78
N PRO A 102 -13.02 69.52 26.00
CA PRO A 102 -13.77 68.81 27.04
C PRO A 102 -14.93 69.63 27.60
N ALA A 103 -14.90 70.96 27.46
CA ALA A 103 -16.00 71.86 27.81
C ALA A 103 -16.05 73.03 26.83
N SER A 104 -17.25 73.37 26.34
CA SER A 104 -17.48 74.48 25.43
C SER A 104 -18.61 75.35 25.97
N VAL A 105 -18.36 76.65 26.11
CA VAL A 105 -19.37 77.64 26.55
C VAL A 105 -19.82 78.43 25.34
N LEU A 106 -21.12 78.43 25.07
CA LEU A 106 -21.73 79.20 23.99
C LEU A 106 -22.41 80.45 24.57
N PHE A 107 -21.90 81.62 24.20
CA PHE A 107 -22.49 82.91 24.52
C PHE A 107 -23.43 83.33 23.40
N LEU A 108 -24.72 83.43 23.70
CA LEU A 108 -25.76 83.92 22.81
C LEU A 108 -26.62 84.92 23.59
N GLU A 109 -27.07 85.98 22.92
CA GLU A 109 -28.03 86.91 23.50
C GLU A 109 -29.36 86.19 23.83
N ASN A 110 -30.14 86.74 24.76
CA ASN A 110 -31.44 86.17 25.11
C ASN A 110 -32.33 86.10 23.85
N GLY A 111 -32.81 84.90 23.52
CA GLY A 111 -33.57 84.65 22.28
C GLY A 111 -32.72 84.20 21.08
N GLY A 112 -31.39 84.23 21.17
CA GLY A 112 -30.44 83.84 20.12
C GLY A 112 -30.37 82.33 19.82
N GLY A 113 -31.31 81.53 20.32
CA GLY A 113 -31.45 80.12 19.95
C GLY A 113 -30.56 79.13 20.69
N LYS A 114 -29.98 79.45 21.87
CA LYS A 114 -29.15 78.52 22.66
C LYS A 114 -29.87 77.19 22.94
N SER A 115 -31.08 77.26 23.49
CA SER A 115 -31.90 76.07 23.78
C SER A 115 -32.39 75.37 22.50
N VAL A 116 -32.54 76.13 21.40
CA VAL A 116 -32.90 75.58 20.08
C VAL A 116 -31.75 74.75 19.51
N LEU A 117 -30.52 75.26 19.57
CA LEU A 117 -29.31 74.57 19.16
C LEU A 117 -29.15 73.24 19.91
N ILE A 118 -29.30 73.27 21.24
CA ILE A 118 -29.24 72.07 22.07
C ILE A 118 -30.33 71.06 21.65
N LYS A 119 -31.58 71.51 21.50
CA LYS A 119 -32.70 70.68 21.00
C LYS A 119 -32.39 70.04 19.64
N LEU A 120 -31.77 70.78 18.73
CA LEU A 120 -31.42 70.30 17.39
C LEU A 120 -30.33 69.22 17.44
N ILE A 121 -29.24 69.42 18.20
CA ILE A 121 -28.18 68.42 18.39
C ILE A 121 -28.76 67.12 18.96
N PHE A 122 -29.54 67.22 20.04
CA PHE A 122 -30.17 66.05 20.65
C PHE A 122 -31.19 65.37 19.73
N SER A 123 -31.79 66.07 18.76
CA SER A 123 -32.72 65.45 17.82
C SER A 123 -32.06 64.42 16.88
N VAL A 124 -30.73 64.47 16.74
CA VAL A 124 -29.94 63.48 15.99
C VAL A 124 -29.67 62.24 16.85
N VAL A 125 -29.37 62.41 18.12
CA VAL A 125 -28.92 61.33 19.03
C VAL A 125 -30.06 60.67 19.80
N LEU A 126 -31.13 61.41 20.09
CA LEU A 126 -32.34 60.96 20.79
C LEU A 126 -33.55 61.07 19.85
N PRO A 127 -33.67 60.15 18.87
CA PRO A 127 -34.79 60.16 17.94
C PRO A 127 -36.10 59.78 18.63
N GLY A 128 -37.04 60.71 18.74
CA GLY A 128 -38.35 60.43 19.30
C GLY A 128 -39.12 61.68 19.69
N ARG A 129 -40.42 61.71 19.39
CA ARG A 129 -41.30 62.84 19.74
C ARG A 129 -41.40 63.06 21.25
N ARG A 130 -41.30 62.00 22.05
CA ARG A 130 -41.29 62.07 23.52
C ARG A 130 -39.91 62.37 24.10
N GLN A 131 -38.91 62.58 23.23
CA GLN A 131 -37.50 62.70 23.63
C GLN A 131 -36.90 64.09 23.38
N VAL A 132 -37.70 65.05 22.89
CA VAL A 132 -37.27 66.44 22.68
C VAL A 132 -36.93 67.10 24.03
N VAL A 133 -35.74 67.68 24.12
CA VAL A 133 -35.22 68.29 25.36
C VAL A 133 -36.00 69.55 25.73
N GLY A 134 -36.42 69.70 26.99
CA GLY A 134 -37.00 70.96 27.52
C GLY A 134 -38.37 71.35 26.94
N THR A 135 -39.22 70.38 26.58
CA THR A 135 -40.65 70.59 26.29
C THR A 135 -41.41 69.26 26.32
N SER A 136 -42.64 69.27 26.83
CA SER A 136 -43.59 68.14 26.77
C SER A 136 -44.27 68.01 25.39
N ASN A 137 -44.15 69.02 24.52
CA ASN A 137 -44.74 69.02 23.20
C ASN A 137 -43.81 68.37 22.16
N GLY A 138 -44.13 67.13 21.81
CA GLY A 138 -43.33 66.33 20.89
C GLY A 138 -43.35 66.75 19.41
N ARG A 139 -44.04 67.84 19.07
CA ARG A 139 -44.11 68.41 17.71
C ARG A 139 -43.39 69.76 17.58
N VAL A 140 -42.66 70.20 18.61
CA VAL A 140 -41.96 71.50 18.58
C VAL A 140 -40.91 71.59 17.48
N LEU A 141 -40.27 70.47 17.12
CA LEU A 141 -39.28 70.42 16.05
C LEU A 141 -39.91 70.55 14.65
N ASP A 142 -41.21 70.25 14.49
CA ASP A 142 -41.92 70.42 13.22
C ASP A 142 -41.91 71.91 12.81
N ASN A 143 -42.02 72.81 13.79
CA ASN A 143 -42.05 74.26 13.57
C ASN A 143 -40.68 74.88 13.25
N PHE A 144 -39.60 74.08 13.24
CA PHE A 144 -38.23 74.55 12.94
C PHE A 144 -37.85 74.37 11.47
N VAL A 145 -38.71 73.76 10.65
CA VAL A 145 -38.51 73.62 9.20
C VAL A 145 -39.59 74.43 8.49
N LEU A 146 -39.21 75.34 7.61
CA LEU A 146 -40.16 76.15 6.83
C LEU A 146 -40.66 75.38 5.61
N PRO A 147 -41.86 75.72 5.09
CA PRO A 147 -42.37 75.12 3.85
C PRO A 147 -41.41 75.35 2.68
N GLY A 148 -41.02 74.26 2.00
CA GLY A 148 -40.12 74.32 0.83
C GLY A 148 -38.63 74.30 1.15
N ASP A 149 -38.25 74.31 2.43
CA ASP A 149 -36.86 74.16 2.89
C ASP A 149 -36.54 72.70 3.27
N CYS A 150 -35.26 72.36 3.16
CA CYS A 150 -34.68 71.11 3.63
C CYS A 150 -33.76 71.41 4.82
N GLY A 151 -34.25 71.13 6.03
CA GLY A 151 -33.52 71.38 7.27
C GLY A 151 -32.55 70.24 7.59
N HIS A 152 -31.32 70.57 7.96
CA HIS A 152 -30.29 69.58 8.30
C HIS A 152 -29.59 69.90 9.61
N VAL A 153 -29.36 68.85 10.41
CA VAL A 153 -28.47 68.86 11.56
C VAL A 153 -27.47 67.73 11.38
N ALA A 154 -26.18 68.04 11.35
CA ALA A 154 -25.11 67.04 11.31
C ALA A 154 -24.19 67.23 12.52
N CYS A 155 -23.81 66.13 13.14
CA CYS A 155 -22.89 66.06 14.27
C CYS A 155 -21.74 65.13 13.87
N GLU A 156 -20.52 65.64 13.94
CA GLU A 156 -19.31 64.84 13.82
C GLU A 156 -18.85 64.46 15.23
N TRP A 157 -18.51 63.19 15.40
CA TRP A 157 -18.06 62.62 16.66
C TRP A 157 -16.69 62.02 16.48
N GLN A 158 -15.81 62.22 17.45
CA GLN A 158 -14.47 61.64 17.48
C GLN A 158 -14.36 60.66 18.65
N HIS A 159 -13.93 59.43 18.36
CA HIS A 159 -13.69 58.46 19.41
C HIS A 159 -12.46 58.87 20.23
N ALA A 160 -12.64 59.02 21.55
CA ALA A 160 -11.64 59.56 22.46
C ALA A 160 -10.29 58.82 22.48
N VAL A 161 -10.29 57.52 22.14
CA VAL A 161 -9.11 56.64 22.23
C VAL A 161 -8.51 56.35 20.85
N THR A 162 -9.36 56.06 19.87
CA THR A 162 -8.92 55.62 18.53
C THR A 162 -8.81 56.79 17.55
N GLY A 163 -9.46 57.92 17.84
CA GLY A 163 -9.51 59.07 16.94
C GLY A 163 -10.39 58.86 15.71
N HIS A 164 -11.05 57.70 15.58
CA HIS A 164 -12.00 57.46 14.51
C HIS A 164 -13.15 58.46 14.57
N ARG A 165 -13.51 58.99 13.41
CA ARG A 165 -14.58 59.96 13.27
C ARG A 165 -15.81 59.30 12.67
N VAL A 166 -16.98 59.73 13.11
CA VAL A 166 -18.27 59.36 12.51
C VAL A 166 -19.14 60.60 12.45
N VAL A 167 -19.79 60.82 11.32
CA VAL A 167 -20.82 61.86 11.16
C VAL A 167 -22.16 61.17 11.32
N THR A 168 -23.01 61.76 12.14
CA THR A 168 -24.44 61.41 12.22
C THR A 168 -25.24 62.65 11.85
N GLY A 169 -26.28 62.50 11.05
CA GLY A 169 -27.12 63.62 10.69
C GLY A 169 -28.59 63.27 10.64
N LYS A 170 -29.40 64.32 10.74
CA LYS A 170 -30.85 64.31 10.56
C LYS A 170 -31.20 65.30 9.47
N VAL A 171 -32.04 64.87 8.54
CA VAL A 171 -32.65 65.71 7.51
C VAL A 171 -34.16 65.74 7.72
N SER A 172 -34.76 66.90 7.49
CA SER A 172 -36.18 67.13 7.68
C SER A 172 -36.75 68.01 6.57
N GLU A 173 -37.77 67.53 5.87
CA GLU A 173 -38.39 68.22 4.74
C GLU A 173 -39.92 68.03 4.77
N TRP A 174 -40.67 69.09 4.49
CA TRP A 174 -42.12 69.00 4.31
C TRP A 174 -42.44 68.43 2.93
N ARG A 175 -43.31 67.41 2.86
CA ARG A 175 -43.72 66.85 1.57
C ARG A 175 -44.58 67.83 0.77
N GLY A 176 -44.20 68.04 -0.49
CA GLY A 176 -45.02 68.64 -1.54
C GLY A 176 -44.89 70.15 -1.69
N ARG A 177 -44.48 70.60 -2.88
CA ARG A 177 -44.81 71.96 -3.37
C ARG A 177 -46.23 71.91 -3.94
N GLY A 178 -47.22 72.22 -3.11
CA GLY A 178 -48.62 72.42 -3.51
C GLY A 178 -49.45 71.13 -3.63
N GLY A 179 -50.24 70.82 -2.60
CA GLY A 179 -51.24 69.74 -2.59
C GLY A 179 -51.74 69.45 -1.18
N ALA A 180 -52.96 68.91 -1.05
CA ALA A 180 -53.71 68.71 0.19
C ALA A 180 -53.06 67.80 1.27
N ASP A 181 -51.86 67.27 1.00
CA ASP A 181 -51.04 66.42 1.88
C ASP A 181 -49.83 67.15 2.52
N ALA A 182 -49.91 68.48 2.64
CA ALA A 182 -48.88 69.33 3.26
C ALA A 182 -48.77 69.20 4.81
N THR A 183 -49.20 68.08 5.39
CA THR A 183 -49.44 67.97 6.84
C THR A 183 -48.42 67.13 7.62
N ARG A 184 -47.43 66.51 6.95
CA ARG A 184 -46.46 65.64 7.63
C ARG A 184 -45.01 65.93 7.23
N LEU A 185 -44.22 66.37 8.21
CA LEU A 185 -42.77 66.47 8.11
C LEU A 185 -42.18 65.07 7.89
N THR A 186 -41.36 64.90 6.86
CA THR A 186 -40.58 63.68 6.62
C THR A 186 -39.21 63.85 7.23
N GLU A 187 -38.78 62.87 8.01
CA GLU A 187 -37.49 62.84 8.67
C GLU A 187 -36.71 61.62 8.20
N ALA A 188 -35.41 61.77 8.05
CA ALA A 188 -34.47 60.67 7.88
C ALA A 188 -33.18 60.97 8.63
N TRP A 189 -32.49 59.91 9.02
CA TRP A 189 -31.20 59.94 9.68
C TRP A 189 -30.17 59.24 8.83
N TYR A 190 -28.93 59.68 8.95
CA TYR A 190 -27.82 59.06 8.25
C TYR A 190 -26.59 59.06 9.11
N SER A 191 -25.70 58.10 8.87
CA SER A 191 -24.34 58.14 9.38
C SER A 191 -23.34 57.72 8.32
N PHE A 192 -22.13 58.27 8.38
CA PHE A 192 -21.00 57.81 7.59
C PHE A 192 -19.69 58.14 8.31
N ARG A 193 -18.61 57.49 7.89
CA ARG A 193 -17.24 57.78 8.34
C ARG A 193 -16.63 58.82 7.40
N PRO A 194 -16.19 60.00 7.88
CA PRO A 194 -15.53 60.97 7.00
C PRO A 194 -14.30 60.40 6.32
N GLY A 195 -14.21 60.59 5.01
CA GLY A 195 -13.18 60.01 4.13
C GLY A 195 -13.46 60.37 2.67
N GLY A 196 -12.52 60.09 1.75
CA GLY A 196 -12.78 60.19 0.31
C GLY A 196 -13.24 61.56 -0.23
N GLY A 197 -13.05 62.65 0.52
CA GLY A 197 -13.54 64.00 0.17
C GLY A 197 -14.93 64.36 0.72
N LEU A 198 -15.64 63.41 1.34
CA LEU A 198 -16.89 63.64 2.06
C LEU A 198 -16.61 63.83 3.56
N GLU A 199 -16.74 65.07 4.02
CA GLU A 199 -16.54 65.53 5.39
C GLU A 199 -17.79 66.33 5.81
N ILE A 200 -17.96 66.62 7.12
CA ILE A 200 -19.09 67.45 7.58
C ILE A 200 -19.13 68.84 6.91
N THR A 201 -17.96 69.35 6.53
CA THR A 201 -17.79 70.65 5.85
C THR A 201 -18.12 70.59 4.36
N SER A 202 -18.00 69.43 3.72
CA SER A 202 -18.25 69.23 2.28
C SER A 202 -19.57 68.52 1.97
N LEU A 203 -20.49 68.44 2.93
CA LEU A 203 -21.82 67.87 2.72
C LEU A 203 -22.55 68.56 1.55
N PRO A 204 -23.16 67.79 0.62
CA PRO A 204 -23.81 68.33 -0.56
C PRO A 204 -25.22 68.86 -0.24
N LEU A 205 -25.29 69.90 0.60
CA LEU A 205 -26.54 70.51 1.08
C LEU A 205 -27.14 71.50 0.07
N THR A 206 -26.32 72.05 -0.82
CA THR A 206 -26.74 72.96 -1.90
C THR A 206 -26.18 72.51 -3.25
N ALA A 207 -26.94 72.75 -4.31
CA ALA A 207 -26.55 72.51 -5.69
C ALA A 207 -27.04 73.66 -6.56
N GLU A 208 -26.17 74.26 -7.38
CA GLU A 208 -26.51 75.39 -8.27
C GLU A 208 -27.22 76.55 -7.54
N GLY A 209 -26.80 76.85 -6.30
CA GLY A 209 -27.37 77.92 -5.47
C GLY A 209 -28.75 77.61 -4.86
N ARG A 210 -29.27 76.38 -5.02
CA ARG A 210 -30.52 75.92 -4.41
C ARG A 210 -30.27 74.83 -3.38
N GLN A 211 -31.14 74.74 -2.36
CA GLN A 211 -31.09 73.67 -1.36
C GLN A 211 -31.41 72.32 -2.03
N VAL A 212 -30.69 71.28 -1.62
CA VAL A 212 -30.93 69.92 -2.07
C VAL A 212 -32.08 69.31 -1.26
N THR A 213 -33.03 68.67 -1.93
CA THR A 213 -34.15 67.97 -1.27
C THR A 213 -33.66 66.75 -0.50
N LEU A 214 -34.45 66.22 0.44
CA LEU A 214 -34.11 65.01 1.21
C LEU A 214 -33.78 63.84 0.28
N ALA A 215 -34.58 63.65 -0.78
CA ALA A 215 -34.35 62.62 -1.78
C ALA A 215 -33.05 62.85 -2.58
N GLY A 216 -32.74 64.11 -2.91
CA GLY A 216 -31.50 64.48 -3.60
C GLY A 216 -30.26 64.27 -2.73
N LEU A 217 -30.34 64.57 -1.43
CA LEU A 217 -29.25 64.34 -0.49
C LEU A 217 -28.98 62.85 -0.36
N ARG A 218 -30.03 62.04 -0.18
CA ARG A 218 -29.94 60.58 -0.11
C ARG A 218 -29.23 60.01 -1.33
N GLY A 219 -29.62 60.42 -2.53
CA GLY A 219 -28.98 59.98 -3.78
C GLY A 219 -27.48 60.31 -3.79
N ARG A 220 -27.12 61.57 -3.52
CA ARG A 220 -25.72 62.02 -3.52
C ARG A 220 -24.85 61.33 -2.48
N LEU A 221 -25.39 61.02 -1.30
CA LEU A 221 -24.66 60.27 -0.28
C LEU A 221 -24.46 58.81 -0.71
N HIS A 222 -25.48 58.16 -1.27
CA HIS A 222 -25.32 56.81 -1.80
C HIS A 222 -24.35 56.75 -2.99
N ASP A 223 -24.36 57.74 -3.87
CA ASP A 223 -23.39 57.84 -4.97
C ASP A 223 -21.96 58.00 -4.43
N ALA A 224 -21.78 58.83 -3.39
CA ALA A 224 -20.49 58.98 -2.70
C ALA A 224 -20.04 57.67 -2.04
N HIS A 225 -20.94 56.93 -1.39
CA HIS A 225 -20.65 55.61 -0.82
C HIS A 225 -20.35 54.54 -1.86
N ALA A 226 -21.01 54.60 -3.02
CA ALA A 226 -20.70 53.71 -4.14
C ALA A 226 -19.29 53.99 -4.72
N ALA A 227 -18.87 55.26 -4.73
CA ALA A 227 -17.52 55.65 -5.12
C ALA A 227 -16.46 55.33 -4.05
N ASP A 228 -16.79 55.44 -2.77
CA ASP A 228 -15.93 55.08 -1.64
C ASP A 228 -16.70 54.25 -0.58
N PRO A 229 -16.65 52.91 -0.67
CA PRO A 229 -17.31 52.04 0.31
C PRO A 229 -16.78 52.19 1.74
N ALA A 230 -15.58 52.77 1.93
CA ALA A 230 -15.02 53.00 3.27
C ALA A 230 -15.80 54.05 4.08
N LEU A 231 -16.69 54.80 3.42
CA LEU A 231 -17.61 55.73 4.07
C LEU A 231 -18.63 55.03 4.98
N ASP A 232 -18.90 53.73 4.80
CA ASP A 232 -19.79 52.96 5.68
C ASP A 232 -21.14 53.67 5.93
N LEU A 233 -21.81 54.03 4.82
CA LEU A 233 -23.02 54.85 4.87
C LEU A 233 -24.22 54.04 5.36
N THR A 234 -24.93 54.57 6.35
CA THR A 234 -26.23 54.07 6.80
C THR A 234 -27.28 55.16 6.61
N TRP A 235 -28.46 54.79 6.14
CA TRP A 235 -29.59 55.70 5.95
C TRP A 235 -30.87 55.08 6.53
N GLU A 236 -31.46 55.75 7.51
CA GLU A 236 -32.62 55.25 8.24
C GLU A 236 -33.79 56.24 8.22
N THR A 237 -35.00 55.71 8.10
CA THR A 237 -36.25 56.49 8.13
C THR A 237 -37.11 56.15 9.36
N HIS A 238 -36.73 55.13 10.12
CA HIS A 238 -37.43 54.67 11.32
C HIS A 238 -36.59 54.98 12.57
N GLN A 239 -37.22 55.62 13.56
CA GLN A 239 -36.55 56.02 14.81
C GLN A 239 -36.07 54.82 15.66
N GLY A 240 -36.72 53.65 15.53
CA GLY A 240 -36.28 52.41 16.18
C GLY A 240 -34.95 51.92 15.63
N ALA A 241 -34.90 51.68 14.32
CA ALA A 241 -33.70 51.25 13.61
C ALA A 241 -32.53 52.22 13.78
N TRP A 242 -32.81 53.53 13.78
CA TRP A 242 -31.77 54.54 14.04
C TRP A 242 -31.20 54.47 15.47
N ARG A 243 -32.00 54.12 16.49
CA ARG A 243 -31.49 53.91 17.86
C ARG A 243 -30.58 52.70 17.94
N GLU A 244 -31.02 51.57 17.39
CA GLU A 244 -30.22 50.34 17.33
C GLU A 244 -28.88 50.59 16.60
N HIS A 245 -28.91 51.40 15.54
CA HIS A 245 -27.71 51.79 14.82
C HIS A 245 -26.77 52.69 15.63
N LEU A 246 -27.30 53.67 16.37
CA LEU A 246 -26.50 54.50 17.29
C LEU A 246 -25.84 53.66 18.39
N ASP A 247 -26.56 52.68 18.94
CA ASP A 247 -26.02 51.71 19.91
C ASP A 247 -24.88 50.89 19.29
N ALA A 248 -25.07 50.38 18.07
CA ALA A 248 -24.05 49.64 17.35
C ALA A 248 -22.79 50.47 17.06
N LEU A 249 -22.93 51.78 16.80
CA LEU A 249 -21.81 52.70 16.65
C LEU A 249 -21.10 53.03 17.97
N GLY A 250 -21.69 52.69 19.13
CA GLY A 250 -21.19 53.05 20.45
C GLY A 250 -21.51 54.49 20.87
N LEU A 251 -22.55 55.09 20.27
CA LEU A 251 -23.17 56.36 20.64
C LEU A 251 -24.43 56.08 21.48
N ASP A 252 -24.23 55.61 22.71
CA ASP A 252 -25.30 55.16 23.62
C ASP A 252 -26.34 56.27 23.92
N PRO A 253 -27.60 56.17 23.41
CA PRO A 253 -28.68 57.11 23.66
C PRO A 253 -29.11 57.18 25.14
N GLU A 254 -28.95 56.13 25.94
CA GLU A 254 -29.35 56.12 27.36
C GLU A 254 -28.46 57.04 28.20
N LEU A 255 -27.17 57.17 27.87
CA LEU A 255 -26.24 58.10 28.54
C LEU A 255 -26.66 59.57 28.30
N PHE A 256 -27.22 59.87 27.13
CA PHE A 256 -27.80 61.18 26.82
C PHE A 256 -29.18 61.39 27.45
N ARG A 257 -29.93 60.31 27.74
CA ARG A 257 -31.22 60.36 28.44
C ARG A 257 -31.05 60.83 29.90
N TYR A 258 -29.96 60.42 30.57
CA TYR A 258 -29.60 60.93 31.90
C TYR A 258 -29.19 62.40 31.89
N GLN A 259 -28.39 62.82 30.90
CA GLN A 259 -28.07 64.24 30.72
C GLN A 259 -29.32 65.08 30.41
N ARG A 260 -30.34 64.53 29.73
CA ARG A 260 -31.64 65.20 29.56
C ARG A 260 -32.38 65.35 30.89
N ALA A 261 -32.40 64.32 31.73
CA ALA A 261 -33.03 64.41 33.05
C ALA A 261 -32.36 65.49 33.92
N MET A 262 -31.04 65.70 33.77
CA MET A 262 -30.31 66.79 34.43
C MET A 262 -30.49 68.17 33.74
N ASN A 263 -30.59 68.23 32.40
CA ASN A 263 -30.81 69.47 31.63
C ASN A 263 -32.27 69.93 31.60
N ALA A 264 -33.22 69.14 32.11
CA ALA A 264 -34.60 69.56 32.35
C ALA A 264 -34.71 70.69 33.42
N GLY A 265 -33.60 71.05 34.07
CA GLY A 265 -33.54 72.04 35.14
C GLY A 265 -33.37 73.52 34.76
N GLU A 266 -33.41 73.93 33.48
CA GLU A 266 -33.14 75.34 33.12
C GLU A 266 -34.38 76.27 33.09
N GLY A 267 -35.61 75.84 33.43
CA GLY A 267 -36.75 76.78 33.40
C GLY A 267 -38.11 76.41 34.00
N GLU A 268 -38.39 75.17 34.41
CA GLU A 268 -39.72 74.75 34.93
C GLU A 268 -39.61 73.93 36.22
N ALA A 269 -38.67 74.28 37.10
CA ALA A 269 -38.44 73.54 38.34
C ALA A 269 -39.61 73.59 39.35
N ALA A 270 -40.58 74.49 39.18
CA ALA A 270 -41.69 74.64 40.13
C ALA A 270 -42.84 73.63 39.88
N GLU A 271 -43.12 73.24 38.63
CA GLU A 271 -44.23 72.33 38.34
C GLU A 271 -43.84 70.85 38.52
N ALA A 272 -42.55 70.50 38.38
CA ALA A 272 -42.08 69.12 38.52
C ALA A 272 -42.11 68.57 39.97
N PHE A 273 -42.24 69.44 40.98
CA PHE A 273 -42.35 69.07 42.39
C PHE A 273 -43.75 69.33 42.97
N SER A 274 -44.73 69.66 42.12
CA SER A 274 -46.13 69.79 42.49
C SER A 274 -46.80 68.41 42.40
N PHE A 275 -46.67 67.62 43.46
CA PHE A 275 -47.37 66.33 43.56
C PHE A 275 -48.76 66.54 44.17
N GLY A 276 -49.79 65.92 43.57
CA GLY A 276 -51.16 66.00 44.08
C GLY A 276 -51.40 65.16 45.34
N SER A 277 -50.46 64.28 45.68
CA SER A 277 -50.47 63.46 46.89
C SER A 277 -49.08 62.92 47.23
N ASP A 278 -48.90 62.54 48.49
CA ASP A 278 -47.66 61.90 48.98
C ASP A 278 -47.36 60.58 48.25
N GLU A 279 -48.39 59.84 47.80
CA GLU A 279 -48.22 58.62 47.00
C GLU A 279 -47.58 58.90 45.63
N GLN A 280 -47.95 60.00 44.97
CA GLN A 280 -47.36 60.37 43.68
C GLN A 280 -45.88 60.73 43.83
N PHE A 281 -45.52 61.35 44.95
CA PHE A 281 -44.13 61.66 45.29
C PHE A 281 -43.31 60.38 45.54
N VAL A 282 -43.86 59.42 46.29
CA VAL A 282 -43.21 58.14 46.55
C VAL A 282 -43.08 57.30 45.27
N ASP A 283 -44.10 57.25 44.41
CA ASP A 283 -44.05 56.51 43.15
C ASP A 283 -43.03 57.15 42.16
N PHE A 284 -42.93 58.47 42.15
CA PHE A 284 -41.90 59.19 41.40
C PHE A 284 -40.49 58.85 41.89
N LEU A 285 -40.25 58.87 43.20
CA LEU A 285 -38.96 58.50 43.81
C LEU A 285 -38.61 57.04 43.53
N LEU A 286 -39.56 56.13 43.68
CA LEU A 286 -39.34 54.71 43.43
C LEU A 286 -39.04 54.46 41.96
N ARG A 287 -39.71 55.11 41.01
CA ARG A 287 -39.36 55.01 39.58
C ARG A 287 -38.02 55.65 39.21
N ALA A 288 -37.60 56.68 39.94
CA ALA A 288 -36.34 57.38 39.68
C ALA A 288 -35.13 56.63 40.28
N VAL A 289 -35.31 55.93 41.40
CA VAL A 289 -34.24 55.25 42.14
C VAL A 289 -34.21 53.74 41.88
N THR A 290 -35.35 53.14 41.53
CA THR A 290 -35.40 51.72 41.15
C THR A 290 -35.14 51.62 39.65
N PRO A 291 -34.11 50.89 39.21
CA PRO A 291 -34.00 50.52 37.81
C PRO A 291 -35.32 49.87 37.38
N PRO A 292 -35.86 50.13 36.18
CA PRO A 292 -37.01 49.41 35.67
C PRO A 292 -36.57 47.99 35.31
N GLU A 293 -36.24 47.19 36.32
CA GLU A 293 -36.18 45.74 36.16
C GLU A 293 -37.63 45.31 35.97
N ASP A 294 -37.90 44.89 34.74
CA ASP A 294 -39.19 44.50 34.22
C ASP A 294 -39.91 43.55 35.18
N PRO A 295 -40.97 43.99 35.88
CA PRO A 295 -41.76 43.10 36.72
C PRO A 295 -42.35 41.93 35.91
N ALA A 296 -42.54 42.10 34.60
CA ALA A 296 -42.94 41.02 33.70
C ALA A 296 -41.83 39.97 33.56
N GLY A 297 -40.55 40.37 33.50
CA GLY A 297 -39.42 39.46 33.46
C GLY A 297 -39.35 38.53 34.68
N ILE A 298 -39.71 39.01 35.87
CA ILE A 298 -39.79 38.16 37.07
C ILE A 298 -40.97 37.19 36.99
N ALA A 299 -42.13 37.66 36.51
CA ALA A 299 -43.31 36.82 36.31
C ALA A 299 -43.06 35.72 35.27
N ASP A 300 -42.42 36.06 34.15
CA ASP A 300 -42.05 35.12 33.08
C ASP A 300 -41.04 34.07 33.57
N VAL A 301 -40.10 34.46 34.42
CA VAL A 301 -39.15 33.53 35.05
C VAL A 301 -39.89 32.57 35.98
N VAL A 302 -40.80 33.07 36.81
CA VAL A 302 -41.60 32.23 37.73
C VAL A 302 -42.53 31.29 36.97
N ASP A 303 -43.21 31.76 35.92
CA ASP A 303 -44.11 30.94 35.09
C ASP A 303 -43.33 29.87 34.30
N GLY A 304 -42.14 30.22 33.82
CA GLY A 304 -41.20 29.28 33.23
C GLY A 304 -40.73 28.19 34.22
N TYR A 305 -40.48 28.55 35.48
CA TYR A 305 -40.19 27.55 36.52
C TYR A 305 -41.41 26.71 36.89
N ALA A 306 -42.61 27.30 36.94
CA ALA A 306 -43.85 26.58 37.22
C ALA A 306 -44.17 25.54 36.13
N THR A 307 -44.00 25.90 34.86
CA THR A 307 -44.18 25.00 33.72
C THR A 307 -43.18 23.84 33.77
N LYS A 308 -41.89 24.13 33.98
CA LYS A 308 -40.85 23.10 34.14
C LYS A 308 -41.11 22.18 35.35
N LEU A 309 -41.63 22.74 36.45
CA LEU A 309 -41.98 21.97 37.63
C LEU A 309 -43.20 21.06 37.38
N ALA A 310 -44.19 21.52 36.61
CA ALA A 310 -45.33 20.72 36.20
C ALA A 310 -44.91 19.53 35.32
N GLU A 311 -43.94 19.72 34.43
CA GLU A 311 -43.40 18.67 33.55
C GLU A 311 -42.48 17.68 34.25
N ARG A 312 -41.91 18.05 35.41
CA ARG A 312 -40.92 17.22 36.13
C ARG A 312 -41.42 15.81 36.43
N ALA A 313 -42.69 15.65 36.79
CA ALA A 313 -43.26 14.34 37.08
C ALA A 313 -43.30 13.45 35.82
N ALA A 314 -43.69 14.02 34.68
CA ALA A 314 -43.73 13.31 33.39
C ALA A 314 -42.31 12.94 32.92
N LEU A 315 -41.36 13.87 32.97
CA LEU A 315 -39.96 13.60 32.62
C LEU A 315 -39.30 12.59 33.57
N GLY A 316 -39.68 12.59 34.85
CA GLY A 316 -39.25 11.60 35.83
C GLY A 316 -39.72 10.19 35.45
N ALA A 317 -41.00 10.05 35.10
CA ALA A 317 -41.59 8.79 34.66
C ALA A 317 -40.98 8.31 33.33
N GLU A 318 -40.75 9.22 32.37
CA GLU A 318 -40.07 8.89 31.11
C GLU A 318 -38.65 8.41 31.35
N ARG A 319 -37.87 9.10 32.20
CA ARG A 319 -36.51 8.68 32.57
C ARG A 319 -36.51 7.30 33.21
N GLU A 320 -37.44 7.02 34.12
CA GLU A 320 -37.55 5.71 34.78
C GLU A 320 -37.94 4.61 33.78
N PHE A 321 -38.88 4.89 32.87
CA PHE A 321 -39.25 4.00 31.79
C PHE A 321 -38.06 3.67 30.87
N VAL A 322 -37.34 4.69 30.39
CA VAL A 322 -36.17 4.52 29.52
C VAL A 322 -35.07 3.76 30.24
N ALA A 323 -34.77 4.10 31.50
CA ALA A 323 -33.78 3.37 32.30
C ALA A 323 -34.18 1.90 32.48
N GLY A 324 -35.46 1.63 32.77
CA GLY A 324 -35.99 0.28 32.90
C GLY A 324 -35.99 -0.52 31.60
N ALA A 325 -36.24 0.14 30.46
CA ALA A 325 -36.16 -0.46 29.13
C ALA A 325 -34.70 -0.80 28.77
N LEU A 326 -33.77 0.14 28.98
CA LEU A 326 -32.33 -0.08 28.76
C LEU A 326 -31.80 -1.23 29.62
N ALA A 327 -32.16 -1.31 30.90
CA ALA A 327 -31.75 -2.39 31.78
C ALA A 327 -32.21 -3.79 31.30
N ARG A 328 -33.39 -3.86 30.65
CA ARG A 328 -33.94 -5.11 30.09
C ARG A 328 -33.38 -5.43 28.71
N LEU A 329 -33.05 -4.41 27.92
CA LEU A 329 -32.51 -4.57 26.58
C LEU A 329 -31.00 -4.83 26.58
N ALA A 330 -30.26 -4.34 27.57
CA ALA A 330 -28.80 -4.52 27.65
C ALA A 330 -28.38 -6.01 27.58
N PRO A 331 -28.99 -6.96 28.33
CA PRO A 331 -28.66 -8.38 28.19
C PRO A 331 -28.95 -8.96 26.79
N LEU A 332 -29.98 -8.43 26.10
CA LEU A 332 -30.30 -8.85 24.74
C LEU A 332 -29.26 -8.35 23.75
N VAL A 333 -28.82 -7.09 23.88
CA VAL A 333 -27.73 -6.52 23.07
C VAL A 333 -26.45 -7.32 23.27
N GLU A 334 -26.06 -7.59 24.52
CA GLU A 334 -24.89 -8.42 24.83
C GLU A 334 -25.01 -9.85 24.27
N ALA A 335 -26.20 -10.44 24.27
CA ALA A 335 -26.42 -11.76 23.69
C ALA A 335 -26.29 -11.74 22.15
N VAL A 336 -26.78 -10.68 21.49
CA VAL A 336 -26.63 -10.48 20.04
C VAL A 336 -25.17 -10.27 19.66
N GLU A 337 -24.43 -9.45 20.41
CA GLU A 337 -23.01 -9.20 20.19
C GLU A 337 -22.16 -10.48 20.41
N ARG A 338 -22.44 -11.23 21.47
CA ARG A 338 -21.79 -12.54 21.70
C ARG A 338 -22.09 -13.52 20.58
N ARG A 339 -23.33 -13.56 20.09
CA ARG A 339 -23.72 -14.40 18.95
C ARG A 339 -23.02 -13.97 17.66
N ALA A 340 -22.92 -12.67 17.40
CA ALA A 340 -22.22 -12.15 16.22
C ALA A 340 -20.72 -12.51 16.26
N THR A 341 -20.08 -12.33 17.41
CA THR A 341 -18.67 -12.67 17.63
C THR A 341 -18.43 -14.18 17.51
N ALA A 342 -19.28 -15.00 18.15
CA ALA A 342 -19.20 -16.45 18.03
C ALA A 342 -19.47 -16.94 16.59
N GLY A 343 -20.40 -16.30 15.88
CA GLY A 343 -20.70 -16.58 14.49
C GLY A 343 -19.52 -16.27 13.56
N ALA A 344 -18.86 -15.12 13.76
CA ALA A 344 -17.64 -14.76 13.03
C ALA A 344 -16.50 -15.75 13.30
N GLY A 345 -16.28 -16.12 14.58
CA GLY A 345 -15.27 -17.12 14.97
C GLY A 345 -15.56 -18.52 14.40
N TYR A 346 -16.83 -18.93 14.36
CA TYR A 346 -17.24 -20.18 13.73
C TYR A 346 -16.99 -20.17 12.21
N ALA A 347 -17.33 -19.07 11.53
CA ALA A 347 -17.10 -18.94 10.09
C ALA A 347 -15.61 -18.98 9.73
N ASP A 348 -14.76 -18.26 10.47
CA ASP A 348 -13.30 -18.30 10.31
C ASP A 348 -12.73 -19.70 10.55
N THR A 349 -13.12 -20.36 11.65
CA THR A 349 -12.68 -21.72 11.96
C THR A 349 -13.11 -22.70 10.87
N ARG A 350 -14.35 -22.58 10.38
CA ARG A 350 -14.87 -23.41 9.30
C ARG A 350 -14.09 -23.21 8.00
N ALA A 351 -13.73 -21.98 7.66
CA ALA A 351 -12.90 -21.67 6.50
C ALA A 351 -11.50 -22.31 6.63
N ARG A 352 -10.85 -22.15 7.78
CA ARG A 352 -9.53 -22.78 8.05
C ARG A 352 -9.56 -24.30 7.95
N ILE A 353 -10.64 -24.93 8.44
CA ILE A 353 -10.81 -26.39 8.32
C ILE A 353 -11.00 -26.80 6.86
N ALA A 354 -11.77 -26.05 6.08
CA ALA A 354 -11.96 -26.31 4.65
C ALA A 354 -10.62 -26.19 3.88
N ASP A 355 -9.86 -25.13 4.13
CA ASP A 355 -8.55 -24.92 3.53
C ASP A 355 -7.55 -26.03 3.90
N LEU A 356 -7.54 -26.45 5.17
CA LEU A 356 -6.71 -27.57 5.62
C LEU A 356 -7.12 -28.87 4.93
N HIS A 357 -8.42 -29.17 4.88
CA HIS A 357 -8.95 -30.35 4.22
C HIS A 357 -8.54 -30.39 2.74
N ASP A 358 -8.70 -29.28 2.03
CA ASP A 358 -8.35 -29.18 0.61
C ASP A 358 -6.84 -29.27 0.39
N GLY A 359 -6.05 -28.67 1.29
CA GLY A 359 -4.60 -28.80 1.33
C GLY A 359 -4.13 -30.24 1.52
N VAL A 360 -4.73 -30.96 2.47
CA VAL A 360 -4.45 -32.40 2.71
C VAL A 360 -4.85 -33.23 1.50
N ARG A 361 -6.03 -33.00 0.90
CA ARG A 361 -6.44 -33.72 -0.32
C ARG A 361 -5.53 -33.45 -1.51
N ALA A 362 -5.08 -32.20 -1.68
CA ALA A 362 -4.12 -31.85 -2.72
C ALA A 362 -2.76 -32.55 -2.48
N ARG A 363 -2.31 -32.61 -1.23
CA ARG A 363 -1.08 -33.32 -0.85
C ARG A 363 -1.18 -34.82 -1.12
N VAL A 364 -2.25 -35.47 -0.69
CA VAL A 364 -2.48 -36.91 -0.94
C VAL A 364 -2.47 -37.23 -2.43
N ARG A 365 -3.13 -36.40 -3.27
CA ARG A 365 -3.10 -36.58 -4.73
C ARG A 365 -1.70 -36.44 -5.32
N ARG A 366 -0.93 -35.44 -4.86
CA ARG A 366 0.45 -35.23 -5.32
C ARG A 366 1.35 -36.39 -4.92
N ASP A 367 1.25 -36.85 -3.68
CA ASP A 367 2.07 -37.94 -3.16
C ASP A 367 1.70 -39.27 -3.82
N ALA A 368 0.41 -39.51 -4.10
CA ALA A 368 -0.02 -40.68 -4.88
C ALA A 368 0.57 -40.66 -6.31
N ALA A 369 0.51 -39.52 -7.01
CA ALA A 369 1.11 -39.40 -8.35
C ALA A 369 2.64 -39.58 -8.31
N ALA A 370 3.30 -39.08 -7.26
CA ALA A 370 4.74 -39.30 -7.07
C ALA A 370 5.06 -40.78 -6.80
N LEU A 371 4.23 -41.47 -6.03
CA LEU A 371 4.36 -42.90 -5.75
C LEU A 371 4.18 -43.73 -7.03
N ASP A 372 3.16 -43.42 -7.84
CA ASP A 372 2.94 -44.07 -9.14
C ASP A 372 4.14 -43.85 -10.08
N GLY A 373 4.67 -42.62 -10.12
CA GLY A 373 5.87 -42.30 -10.88
C GLY A 373 7.11 -43.09 -10.42
N LEU A 374 7.30 -43.23 -9.11
CA LEU A 374 8.40 -44.00 -8.53
C LEU A 374 8.22 -45.51 -8.80
N ALA A 375 6.99 -46.02 -8.71
CA ALA A 375 6.68 -47.41 -9.05
C ALA A 375 6.99 -47.71 -10.53
N ALA A 376 6.65 -46.79 -11.43
CA ALA A 376 7.01 -46.90 -12.85
C ALA A 376 8.54 -46.90 -13.06
N GLN A 377 9.28 -46.06 -12.34
CA GLN A 377 10.75 -46.05 -12.40
C GLN A 377 11.37 -47.36 -11.90
N VAL A 378 10.84 -47.91 -10.79
CA VAL A 378 11.29 -49.21 -10.26
C VAL A 378 11.02 -50.33 -11.26
N GLN A 379 9.85 -50.31 -11.91
CA GLN A 379 9.52 -51.31 -12.92
C GLN A 379 10.44 -51.19 -14.14
N ALA A 380 10.67 -49.98 -14.65
CA ALA A 380 11.60 -49.74 -15.75
C ALA A 380 13.04 -50.19 -15.41
N ALA A 381 13.49 -49.96 -14.18
CA ALA A 381 14.80 -50.43 -13.72
C ALA A 381 14.88 -51.97 -13.68
N ARG A 382 13.83 -52.65 -13.20
CA ARG A 382 13.75 -54.13 -13.21
C ARG A 382 13.71 -54.70 -14.62
N ASP A 383 13.02 -54.03 -15.54
CA ASP A 383 12.96 -54.44 -16.94
C ASP A 383 14.34 -54.31 -17.58
N ALA A 384 15.02 -53.18 -17.37
CA ALA A 384 16.38 -52.94 -17.84
C ALA A 384 17.39 -53.94 -17.25
N GLU A 385 17.27 -54.30 -15.97
CA GLU A 385 18.09 -55.33 -15.33
C GLU A 385 17.89 -56.70 -16.00
N ARG A 386 16.63 -57.10 -16.22
CA ARG A 386 16.30 -58.37 -16.91
C ARG A 386 16.87 -58.40 -18.33
N ASP A 387 16.68 -57.33 -19.10
CA ASP A 387 17.21 -57.22 -20.46
C ASP A 387 18.75 -57.33 -20.48
N ALA A 388 19.42 -56.72 -19.49
CA ALA A 388 20.86 -56.78 -19.33
C ALA A 388 21.34 -58.22 -18.99
N ASP A 389 20.63 -58.91 -18.09
CA ASP A 389 20.93 -60.30 -17.73
C ASP A 389 20.71 -61.27 -18.89
N GLU A 390 19.63 -61.10 -19.66
CA GLU A 390 19.42 -61.89 -20.87
C GLU A 390 20.50 -61.62 -21.92
N ALA A 391 20.88 -60.35 -22.13
CA ALA A 391 21.96 -60.00 -23.03
C ALA A 391 23.29 -60.62 -22.58
N ARG A 392 23.57 -60.63 -21.27
CA ARG A 392 24.72 -61.32 -20.68
C ARG A 392 24.67 -62.82 -20.92
N ALA A 393 23.53 -63.47 -20.69
CA ALA A 393 23.33 -64.89 -20.93
C ALA A 393 23.54 -65.26 -22.41
N ARG A 394 22.99 -64.46 -23.34
CA ARG A 394 23.22 -64.63 -24.80
C ARG A 394 24.69 -64.52 -25.16
N ARG A 395 25.39 -63.50 -24.66
CA ARG A 395 26.85 -63.33 -24.87
C ARG A 395 27.64 -64.49 -24.28
N HIS A 396 27.28 -64.97 -23.09
CA HIS A 396 27.92 -66.13 -22.47
C HIS A 396 27.70 -67.42 -23.29
N GLY A 397 26.48 -67.64 -23.78
CA GLY A 397 26.17 -68.75 -24.69
C GLY A 397 27.00 -68.71 -25.97
N ALA A 398 27.17 -67.52 -26.56
CA ALA A 398 28.05 -67.34 -27.72
C ALA A 398 29.51 -67.69 -27.41
N VAL A 399 30.04 -67.25 -26.25
CA VAL A 399 31.39 -67.62 -25.79
C VAL A 399 31.54 -69.13 -25.63
N LEU A 400 30.56 -69.81 -25.03
CA LEU A 400 30.59 -71.26 -24.88
C LEU A 400 30.55 -71.98 -26.23
N ALA A 401 29.72 -71.53 -27.18
CA ALA A 401 29.67 -72.08 -28.52
C ALA A 401 31.01 -71.92 -29.26
N LEU A 402 31.65 -70.75 -29.16
CA LEU A 402 32.99 -70.51 -29.71
C LEU A 402 34.04 -71.41 -29.05
N ARG A 403 34.02 -71.57 -27.71
CA ARG A 403 34.93 -72.47 -27.00
C ARG A 403 34.76 -73.93 -27.43
N ARG A 404 33.50 -74.38 -27.59
CA ARG A 404 33.21 -75.71 -28.14
C ARG A 404 33.79 -75.86 -29.55
N ARG A 405 33.58 -74.88 -30.43
CA ARG A 405 34.11 -74.92 -31.79
C ARG A 405 35.64 -74.95 -31.83
N ILE A 406 36.31 -74.19 -30.97
CA ILE A 406 37.78 -74.23 -30.84
C ILE A 406 38.23 -75.62 -30.37
N ALA A 407 37.54 -76.22 -29.40
CA ALA A 407 37.85 -77.57 -28.92
C ALA A 407 37.65 -78.64 -30.01
N GLU A 408 36.56 -78.57 -30.78
CA GLU A 408 36.31 -79.44 -31.94
C GLU A 408 37.42 -79.32 -32.99
N LEU A 409 37.84 -78.09 -33.32
CA LEU A 409 38.92 -77.86 -34.28
C LEU A 409 40.27 -78.39 -33.77
N ARG A 410 40.56 -78.20 -32.47
CA ARG A 410 41.78 -78.76 -31.85
C ARG A 410 41.77 -80.29 -31.86
N LEU A 411 40.61 -80.91 -31.58
CA LEU A 411 40.45 -82.36 -31.67
C LEU A 411 40.70 -82.84 -33.10
N ALA A 412 40.07 -82.21 -34.11
CA ALA A 412 40.27 -82.58 -35.51
C ALA A 412 41.73 -82.46 -35.96
N VAL A 413 42.47 -81.44 -35.49
CA VAL A 413 43.91 -81.33 -35.74
C VAL A 413 44.68 -82.47 -35.06
N ALA A 414 44.37 -82.77 -33.80
CA ALA A 414 45.01 -83.86 -33.06
C ALA A 414 44.72 -85.25 -33.66
N GLU A 415 43.50 -85.49 -34.15
CA GLU A 415 43.13 -86.72 -34.83
C GLU A 415 43.86 -86.90 -36.16
N ARG A 416 43.98 -85.84 -36.97
CA ARG A 416 44.79 -85.88 -38.20
C ARG A 416 46.25 -86.17 -37.91
N GLU A 417 46.81 -85.55 -36.87
CA GLU A 417 48.19 -85.79 -36.47
C GLU A 417 48.37 -87.23 -35.97
N ARG A 418 47.44 -87.75 -35.16
CA ARG A 418 47.42 -89.17 -34.76
C ARG A 418 47.39 -90.08 -35.98
N ASP A 419 46.48 -89.86 -36.92
CA ASP A 419 46.32 -90.71 -38.09
C ASP A 419 47.57 -90.71 -38.97
N ARG A 420 48.19 -89.54 -39.13
CA ARG A 420 49.51 -89.41 -39.78
C ARG A 420 50.57 -90.23 -39.05
N LEU A 421 50.74 -90.04 -37.74
CA LEU A 421 51.73 -90.78 -36.94
C LEU A 421 51.50 -92.29 -36.98
N VAL A 422 50.25 -92.75 -36.97
CA VAL A 422 49.90 -94.17 -37.11
C VAL A 422 50.24 -94.69 -38.50
N ALA A 423 49.98 -93.91 -39.56
CA ALA A 423 50.36 -94.28 -40.93
C ALA A 423 51.88 -94.34 -41.08
N ASP A 424 52.60 -93.36 -40.57
CA ASP A 424 54.07 -93.30 -40.57
C ASP A 424 54.65 -94.50 -39.80
N ALA A 425 54.09 -94.84 -38.63
CA ALA A 425 54.49 -96.02 -37.86
C ALA A 425 54.20 -97.34 -38.59
N ARG A 426 53.07 -97.46 -39.29
CA ARG A 426 52.74 -98.63 -40.12
C ARG A 426 53.69 -98.75 -41.32
N ALA A 427 54.01 -97.64 -41.97
CA ALA A 427 54.97 -97.63 -43.08
C ALA A 427 56.37 -98.06 -42.60
N ALA A 428 56.83 -97.53 -41.47
CA ALA A 428 58.08 -97.93 -40.85
C ALA A 428 58.08 -99.42 -40.44
N ALA A 429 56.96 -99.93 -39.89
CA ALA A 429 56.83 -101.35 -39.57
C ALA A 429 56.88 -102.23 -40.83
N ALA A 430 56.19 -101.85 -41.90
CA ALA A 430 56.22 -102.56 -43.18
C ALA A 430 57.63 -102.54 -43.80
N GLU A 431 58.37 -101.44 -43.65
CA GLU A 431 59.77 -101.35 -44.07
C GLU A 431 60.65 -102.32 -43.26
N ILE A 432 60.50 -102.36 -41.93
CA ILE A 432 61.21 -103.32 -41.07
C ILE A 432 60.88 -104.77 -41.47
N ASP A 433 59.61 -105.08 -41.72
CA ASP A 433 59.19 -106.41 -42.14
C ASP A 433 59.73 -106.77 -43.55
N ALA A 434 59.80 -105.81 -44.47
CA ALA A 434 60.45 -106.01 -45.77
C ALA A 434 61.96 -106.28 -45.64
N TRP A 435 62.65 -105.56 -44.75
CA TRP A 435 64.06 -105.83 -44.44
C TRP A 435 64.26 -107.24 -43.85
N ARG A 436 63.36 -107.68 -42.95
CA ARG A 436 63.39 -109.06 -42.42
C ARG A 436 63.14 -110.10 -43.50
N ALA A 437 62.13 -109.88 -44.36
CA ALA A 437 61.81 -110.79 -45.47
C ALA A 437 62.95 -110.86 -46.51
N THR A 438 63.80 -109.83 -46.60
CA THR A 438 64.99 -109.86 -47.48
C THR A 438 65.97 -110.96 -47.05
N GLU A 439 66.08 -111.26 -45.75
CA GLU A 439 66.92 -112.37 -45.27
C GLU A 439 66.38 -113.72 -45.76
N ASP A 440 65.06 -113.93 -45.68
CA ASP A 440 64.42 -115.14 -46.18
C ASP A 440 64.50 -115.25 -47.71
N ALA A 441 64.36 -114.13 -48.44
CA ALA A 441 64.52 -114.07 -49.89
C ALA A 441 65.96 -114.39 -50.33
N LEU A 442 66.97 -113.89 -49.61
CA LEU A 442 68.38 -114.22 -49.85
C LEU A 442 68.67 -115.70 -49.57
N ARG A 443 68.10 -116.27 -48.50
CA ARG A 443 68.20 -117.71 -48.21
C ARG A 443 67.57 -118.55 -49.31
N LEU A 444 66.38 -118.17 -49.80
CA LEU A 444 65.72 -118.83 -50.92
C LEU A 444 66.57 -118.73 -52.20
N ALA A 445 67.07 -117.54 -52.54
CA ALA A 445 67.92 -117.35 -53.72
C ALA A 445 69.22 -118.18 -53.65
N ALA A 446 69.87 -118.23 -52.48
CA ALA A 446 71.04 -119.06 -52.27
C ALA A 446 70.72 -120.56 -52.40
N ALA A 447 69.59 -121.01 -51.81
CA ALA A 447 69.13 -122.39 -51.93
C ALA A 447 68.76 -122.75 -53.38
N SER A 448 68.11 -121.85 -54.12
CA SER A 448 67.79 -122.04 -55.54
C SER A 448 69.05 -122.10 -56.41
N ALA A 449 70.01 -121.20 -56.20
CA ALA A 449 71.29 -121.24 -56.92
C ALA A 449 72.09 -122.52 -56.61
N GLU A 450 72.01 -123.02 -55.38
CA GLU A 450 72.62 -124.30 -55.01
C GLU A 450 71.90 -125.48 -55.66
N ALA A 451 70.57 -125.47 -55.72
CA ALA A 451 69.80 -126.48 -56.42
C ALA A 451 70.11 -126.51 -57.93
N GLU A 452 70.23 -125.35 -58.56
CA GLU A 452 70.67 -125.23 -59.97
C GLU A 452 72.08 -125.79 -60.15
N ARG A 453 73.03 -125.43 -59.28
CA ARG A 453 74.41 -125.94 -59.32
C ARG A 453 74.45 -127.47 -59.21
N LEU A 454 73.74 -128.04 -58.23
CA LEU A 454 73.66 -129.49 -58.03
C LEU A 454 73.03 -130.18 -59.25
N THR A 455 71.99 -129.59 -59.84
CA THR A 455 71.34 -130.13 -61.04
C THR A 455 72.30 -130.15 -62.23
N SER A 456 73.07 -129.08 -62.45
CA SER A 456 74.10 -129.05 -63.50
C SER A 456 75.22 -130.08 -63.26
N LEU A 457 75.65 -130.25 -62.01
CA LEU A 457 76.71 -131.19 -61.64
C LEU A 457 76.27 -132.66 -61.83
N VAL A 458 74.99 -132.96 -61.56
CA VAL A 458 74.39 -134.27 -61.87
C VAL A 458 74.35 -134.49 -63.38
N ALA A 459 73.89 -133.51 -64.17
CA ALA A 459 73.86 -133.64 -65.62
C ALA A 459 75.27 -133.86 -66.22
N GLU A 460 76.28 -133.15 -65.72
CA GLU A 460 77.67 -133.30 -66.17
C GLU A 460 78.26 -134.67 -65.75
N ALA A 461 77.93 -135.16 -64.56
CA ALA A 461 78.31 -136.51 -64.12
C ALA A 461 77.64 -137.62 -64.96
N GLU A 462 76.39 -137.41 -65.38
CA GLU A 462 75.68 -138.32 -66.29
C GLU A 462 76.34 -138.35 -67.68
N ASP A 463 76.76 -137.20 -68.22
CA ASP A 463 77.47 -137.10 -69.50
C ASP A 463 78.85 -137.80 -69.45
N VAL A 464 79.61 -137.64 -68.37
CA VAL A 464 80.92 -138.31 -68.18
C VAL A 464 80.77 -139.83 -68.04
N ALA A 465 79.68 -140.32 -67.45
CA ALA A 465 79.42 -141.74 -67.26
C ALA A 465 78.87 -142.46 -68.52
N ALA A 466 78.40 -141.72 -69.52
CA ALA A 466 77.77 -142.26 -70.72
C ALA A 466 78.65 -143.27 -71.53
N PRO A 467 79.97 -143.05 -71.73
CA PRO A 467 80.82 -143.99 -72.47
C PRO A 467 81.02 -145.32 -71.72
N ALA A 468 81.18 -145.26 -70.39
CA ALA A 468 81.38 -146.44 -69.55
C ALA A 468 80.12 -147.33 -69.49
N LEU A 469 78.94 -146.72 -69.54
CA LEU A 469 77.65 -147.43 -69.63
C LEU A 469 77.47 -148.10 -71.00
N ALA A 470 77.86 -147.42 -72.09
CA ALA A 470 77.80 -147.98 -73.44
C ALA A 470 78.72 -149.20 -73.62
N ASP A 471 79.94 -149.17 -73.07
CA ASP A 471 80.89 -150.29 -73.11
C ASP A 471 80.38 -151.51 -72.32
N ARG A 472 79.79 -151.28 -71.13
CA ARG A 472 79.15 -152.33 -70.33
C ARG A 472 78.02 -153.02 -71.11
N ASP A 473 77.17 -152.25 -71.76
CA ASP A 473 76.02 -152.77 -72.52
C ASP A 473 76.45 -153.44 -73.85
N GLY A 474 77.62 -153.06 -74.40
CA GLY A 474 78.28 -153.78 -75.48
C GLY A 474 78.81 -155.16 -75.05
N ALA A 475 79.49 -155.21 -73.90
CA ALA A 475 80.01 -156.46 -73.33
C ALA A 475 78.88 -157.44 -72.94
N ALA A 476 77.79 -156.94 -72.38
CA ALA A 476 76.62 -157.75 -72.03
C ALA A 476 75.96 -158.40 -73.26
N ARG A 477 75.89 -157.69 -74.40
CA ARG A 477 75.35 -158.23 -75.66
C ARG A 477 76.24 -159.32 -76.26
N ALA A 478 77.57 -159.16 -76.19
CA ALA A 478 78.52 -160.18 -76.66
C ALA A 478 78.42 -161.49 -75.85
N LEU A 479 78.24 -161.39 -74.53
CA LEU A 479 78.08 -162.54 -73.63
C LEU A 479 76.78 -163.31 -73.91
N LEU A 480 75.66 -162.60 -74.09
CA LEU A 480 74.35 -163.21 -74.41
C LEU A 480 74.37 -163.99 -75.74
N LEU A 481 75.04 -163.45 -76.76
CA LEU A 481 75.20 -164.13 -78.05
C LEU A 481 76.09 -165.38 -77.95
N GLY A 482 77.12 -165.34 -77.10
CA GLY A 482 77.97 -166.50 -76.82
C GLY A 482 77.23 -167.64 -76.11
N LEU A 483 76.41 -167.32 -75.10
CA LEU A 483 75.62 -168.29 -74.36
C LEU A 483 74.55 -168.98 -75.23
N HIS A 484 73.94 -168.26 -76.18
CA HIS A 484 72.97 -168.86 -77.10
C HIS A 484 73.60 -169.87 -78.09
N ARG A 485 74.83 -169.64 -78.55
CA ARG A 485 75.54 -170.62 -79.40
C ARG A 485 75.90 -171.89 -78.63
N LEU A 486 76.32 -171.74 -77.38
CA LEU A 486 76.67 -172.84 -76.48
C LEU A 486 75.45 -173.70 -76.13
N ALA A 487 74.30 -173.06 -75.90
CA ALA A 487 73.03 -173.76 -75.69
C ALA A 487 72.63 -174.62 -76.90
N ALA A 488 72.71 -174.06 -78.12
CA ALA A 488 72.35 -174.78 -79.35
C ALA A 488 73.24 -176.01 -79.62
N ALA A 489 74.55 -175.91 -79.35
CA ALA A 489 75.47 -177.04 -79.49
C ALA A 489 75.22 -178.15 -78.45
N SER A 490 74.82 -177.80 -77.23
CA SER A 490 74.51 -178.78 -76.17
C SER A 490 73.24 -179.57 -76.44
N THR A 491 72.22 -178.94 -77.05
CA THR A 491 70.95 -179.60 -77.38
C THR A 491 71.12 -180.65 -78.48
N GLU A 492 72.04 -180.43 -79.42
CA GLU A 492 72.33 -181.39 -80.50
C GLU A 492 73.12 -182.59 -79.98
N ALA A 493 74.07 -182.36 -79.07
CA ALA A 493 74.82 -183.43 -78.40
C ALA A 493 73.92 -184.31 -77.50
N ALA A 494 72.91 -183.72 -76.84
CA ALA A 494 71.96 -184.46 -76.02
C ALA A 494 71.08 -185.42 -76.84
N ARG A 495 70.66 -185.02 -78.05
CA ARG A 495 69.87 -185.90 -78.94
C ARG A 495 70.65 -187.09 -79.48
N GLN A 496 71.96 -186.94 -79.72
CA GLN A 496 72.81 -188.05 -80.14
C GLN A 496 73.00 -189.08 -79.02
N ALA A 497 73.18 -188.63 -77.77
CA ALA A 497 73.31 -189.51 -76.62
C ALA A 497 72.02 -190.31 -76.29
N GLU A 498 70.83 -189.72 -76.49
CA GLU A 498 69.55 -190.41 -76.30
C GLU A 498 69.29 -191.51 -77.35
N ALA A 499 69.79 -191.33 -78.58
CA ALA A 499 69.69 -192.34 -79.63
C ALA A 499 70.56 -193.58 -79.32
N GLU A 500 71.76 -193.38 -78.77
CA GLU A 500 72.70 -194.45 -78.39
C GLU A 500 72.25 -195.21 -77.12
N ALA A 501 71.65 -194.52 -76.15
CA ALA A 501 71.08 -195.16 -74.94
C ALA A 501 69.92 -196.12 -75.27
N SER A 502 69.08 -195.76 -76.26
CA SER A 502 67.92 -196.57 -76.66
C SER A 502 68.29 -197.84 -77.46
N GLU A 503 69.51 -197.91 -78.01
CA GLU A 503 70.07 -199.15 -78.57
C GLU A 503 70.65 -200.07 -77.49
N HIS A 504 71.32 -199.51 -76.47
CA HIS A 504 71.88 -200.28 -75.36
C HIS A 504 70.80 -200.95 -74.47
N ASP A 505 69.68 -200.28 -74.21
CA ASP A 505 68.57 -200.87 -73.43
C ASP A 505 67.91 -202.07 -74.12
N ARG A 506 67.83 -202.06 -75.46
CA ARG A 506 67.28 -203.19 -76.22
C ARG A 506 68.22 -204.38 -76.23
N HIS A 507 69.53 -204.15 -76.21
CA HIS A 507 70.53 -205.21 -76.03
C HIS A 507 70.54 -205.80 -74.61
N ALA A 508 70.30 -204.99 -73.58
CA ALA A 508 70.23 -205.46 -72.18
C ALA A 508 69.00 -206.36 -71.90
N ALA A 509 67.84 -206.03 -72.47
CA ALA A 509 66.62 -206.84 -72.29
C ALA A 509 66.64 -208.19 -73.02
N ALA A 510 67.56 -208.38 -73.98
CA ALA A 510 67.80 -209.66 -74.64
C ALA A 510 68.69 -210.61 -73.79
N ALA A 511 69.56 -210.06 -72.94
CA ALA A 511 70.44 -210.83 -72.05
C ALA A 511 69.72 -211.33 -70.79
N ASP A 512 68.82 -210.53 -70.19
CA ASP A 512 68.22 -210.86 -68.88
C ASP A 512 67.15 -211.97 -68.92
N ARG A 513 66.64 -212.32 -70.11
CA ARG A 513 65.72 -213.46 -70.27
C ARG A 513 66.42 -214.79 -70.56
N ALA A 514 67.73 -214.78 -70.82
CA ALA A 514 68.52 -216.00 -70.98
C ALA A 514 68.89 -216.64 -69.62
N ASP A 515 68.93 -215.85 -68.53
CA ASP A 515 69.61 -216.26 -67.30
C ASP A 515 68.69 -216.71 -66.13
N ARG A 516 67.38 -216.81 -66.36
CA ARG A 516 66.44 -217.41 -65.39
C ARG A 516 65.79 -218.70 -65.90
N ARG A 517 66.61 -219.50 -66.58
CA ARG A 517 66.51 -220.97 -66.63
C ARG A 517 67.71 -221.56 -65.88
N ALA A 518 67.61 -221.58 -64.55
CA ALA A 518 68.39 -222.41 -63.64
C ALA A 518 67.45 -222.94 -62.57
#